data_AF-M5BVT2-F1
#
_entry.id   AF-M5BVT2-F1
#
_cell.length_a   1.000
_cell.length_b   1.000
_cell.length_c   1.000
_cell.angle_alpha   90.00
_cell.angle_beta   90.00
_cell.angle_gamma   90.00
#
_symmetry.space_group_name_H-M   'P 1'
#
loop_
_entity.id
_entity.type
_entity.pdbx_description
1 polymer ?
#
loop_
_entity_poly.entity_id
_entity_poly.type
_entity_poly.pdbx_seq_one_letter_code
_entity_poly.pdbx_strand_id
1 'polypeptide(L)'
;MMTQWEGCQKSQEYCELDWSNPTNADAFTPPETCAQGSINAYYIDVNNAVDVIAAFAFSRITSVPLVIKNSGHDYKGRSSAPDALTLWTYNIKYTKYNAKFKPDSCPSVSATPAITYGAGQDFASLYEFAEANNVTFLGGTDKTVGATGGWVQGGGHGILSNTLGLGVDRVLQFKVVTPDGVLRTANACKNSDLFWALRGGGGGTFGVVLEATSHVEKKIATQVIYVKFNPVTAHVVAYMQTIVENSLKWAQDGWGGYVSADHAIYATPKLSRAEAEASMAPLAQVVASFGSDVIANTFASYETFLPLFNTIMIAGAAPVGLPFAMASRCVSPLS
;
A
#
# COMPACT_ATOMS: atom_id res chain seq x y z
N MET A 1 -3.42 -25.11 6.00
CA MET A 1 -3.36 -24.68 4.58
C MET A 1 -2.50 -23.44 4.56
N MET A 2 -1.23 -23.58 4.15
CA MET A 2 -0.33 -22.46 3.97
C MET A 2 -0.78 -21.73 2.70
N THR A 3 -1.31 -20.52 2.83
CA THR A 3 -1.80 -19.77 1.67
C THR A 3 -0.62 -19.15 0.93
N GLN A 4 0.02 -19.94 0.08
CA GLN A 4 0.87 -19.42 -0.98
C GLN A 4 0.01 -19.26 -2.23
N TRP A 5 -0.32 -18.01 -2.57
CA TRP A 5 -1.16 -17.65 -3.71
C TRP A 5 -0.51 -17.89 -5.08
N GLU A 6 0.80 -18.15 -5.08
CA GLU A 6 1.52 -18.65 -6.25
C GLU A 6 1.24 -20.14 -6.51
N GLY A 7 0.75 -20.89 -5.51
CA GLY A 7 0.22 -22.23 -5.70
C GLY A 7 -1.18 -22.24 -6.32
N CYS A 8 -1.50 -23.27 -7.09
CA CYS A 8 -2.84 -23.54 -7.57
C CYS A 8 -3.57 -24.41 -6.56
N GLN A 9 -4.47 -23.80 -5.76
CA GLN A 9 -5.23 -24.52 -4.74
C GLN A 9 -6.13 -25.63 -5.31
N LYS A 10 -6.50 -25.54 -6.59
CA LYS A 10 -7.34 -26.53 -7.29
C LYS A 10 -6.53 -27.77 -7.70
N SER A 11 -5.38 -27.59 -8.35
CA SER A 11 -4.52 -28.71 -8.78
C SER A 11 -3.57 -29.20 -7.70
N GLN A 12 -3.41 -28.43 -6.61
CA GLN A 12 -2.39 -28.62 -5.58
C GLN A 12 -0.95 -28.55 -6.12
N GLU A 13 -0.76 -27.85 -7.24
CA GLU A 13 0.56 -27.54 -7.77
C GLU A 13 1.10 -26.28 -7.12
N TYR A 14 2.30 -26.34 -6.56
CA TYR A 14 2.96 -25.21 -5.93
C TYR A 14 4.48 -25.37 -6.02
N CYS A 15 5.19 -24.28 -5.75
CA CYS A 15 6.61 -24.29 -5.50
C CYS A 15 6.84 -23.51 -4.21
N GLU A 16 7.01 -24.22 -3.10
CA GLU A 16 7.25 -23.59 -1.80
C GLU A 16 8.71 -23.18 -1.70
N LEU A 17 8.95 -21.87 -1.81
CA LEU A 17 10.28 -21.31 -1.56
C LEU A 17 10.49 -21.16 -0.05
N ASP A 18 11.72 -21.39 0.40
CA ASP A 18 12.13 -21.04 1.75
C ASP A 18 12.13 -19.51 1.89
N TRP A 19 11.12 -18.96 2.55
CA TRP A 19 10.98 -17.52 2.74
C TRP A 19 12.11 -16.91 3.58
N SER A 20 12.79 -17.71 4.41
CA SER A 20 13.95 -17.29 5.20
C SER A 20 15.25 -17.31 4.41
N ASN A 21 15.30 -18.14 3.36
CA ASN A 21 16.38 -18.19 2.39
C ASN A 21 15.84 -18.54 0.99
N PRO A 22 15.38 -17.57 0.20
CA PRO A 22 14.77 -17.83 -1.11
C PRO A 22 15.70 -18.51 -2.13
N THR A 23 17.00 -18.57 -1.84
CA THR A 23 18.01 -19.24 -2.65
C THR A 23 18.28 -20.69 -2.25
N ASN A 24 17.63 -21.17 -1.18
CA ASN A 24 17.75 -22.53 -0.70
C ASN A 24 17.19 -23.53 -1.73
N ALA A 25 18.10 -24.21 -2.44
CA ALA A 25 17.74 -25.18 -3.47
C ALA A 25 16.99 -26.39 -2.91
N ASP A 26 17.23 -26.78 -1.66
CA ASP A 26 16.57 -27.93 -1.04
C ASP A 26 15.05 -27.71 -0.90
N ALA A 27 14.58 -26.46 -0.94
CA ALA A 27 13.16 -26.13 -0.90
C ALA A 27 12.42 -26.43 -2.22
N PHE A 28 13.13 -26.57 -3.35
CA PHE A 28 12.51 -26.73 -4.67
C PHE A 28 13.19 -27.79 -5.56
N THR A 29 14.16 -28.53 -5.04
CA THR A 29 14.84 -29.63 -5.72
C THR A 29 14.42 -30.98 -5.13
N PRO A 30 14.61 -32.11 -5.84
CA PRO A 30 14.17 -33.42 -5.38
C PRO A 30 14.65 -33.75 -3.96
N PRO A 31 13.77 -34.27 -3.07
CA PRO A 31 12.48 -34.89 -3.37
C PRO A 31 11.30 -33.92 -3.55
N GLU A 32 11.49 -32.62 -3.31
CA GLU A 32 10.43 -31.62 -3.48
C GLU A 32 10.09 -31.43 -4.97
N THR A 33 8.80 -31.26 -5.26
CA THR A 33 8.32 -30.99 -6.60
C THR A 33 7.92 -29.54 -6.72
N CYS A 34 8.75 -28.75 -7.41
CA CYS A 34 8.44 -27.37 -7.75
C CYS A 34 7.59 -27.33 -9.03
N ALA A 35 6.30 -27.02 -8.89
CA ALA A 35 5.38 -26.83 -10.00
C ALA A 35 5.05 -25.34 -10.18
N GLN A 36 4.59 -25.00 -11.39
CA GLN A 36 4.27 -23.62 -11.76
C GLN A 36 3.10 -23.03 -10.94
N GLY A 37 2.12 -23.87 -10.55
CA GLY A 37 0.96 -23.45 -9.77
C GLY A 37 0.10 -22.40 -10.49
N SER A 38 -0.21 -21.31 -9.79
CA SER A 38 -0.98 -20.18 -10.32
C SER A 38 -0.12 -19.13 -11.02
N ILE A 39 1.21 -19.28 -11.02
CA ILE A 39 2.10 -18.33 -11.71
C ILE A 39 1.97 -18.54 -13.22
N ASN A 40 1.73 -17.47 -13.97
CA ASN A 40 1.56 -17.54 -15.42
C ASN A 40 2.86 -17.92 -16.14
N ALA A 41 2.79 -18.88 -17.08
CA ALA A 41 3.94 -19.31 -17.88
C ALA A 41 4.45 -18.21 -18.85
N TYR A 42 3.56 -17.31 -19.26
CA TYR A 42 3.87 -16.21 -20.16
C TYR A 42 3.41 -14.88 -19.57
N TYR A 43 4.17 -13.84 -19.88
CA TYR A 43 3.81 -12.47 -19.55
C TYR A 43 4.21 -11.52 -20.69
N ILE A 44 3.50 -10.39 -20.76
CA ILE A 44 3.88 -9.21 -21.52
C ILE A 44 4.48 -8.23 -20.52
N ASP A 45 5.74 -7.86 -20.74
CA ASP A 45 6.34 -6.70 -20.08
C ASP A 45 5.75 -5.43 -20.70
N VAL A 46 4.76 -4.85 -20.03
CA VAL A 46 3.98 -3.73 -20.56
C VAL A 46 4.85 -2.48 -20.49
N ASN A 47 5.19 -1.93 -21.65
CA ASN A 47 5.92 -0.69 -21.77
C ASN A 47 4.97 0.50 -22.00
N ASN A 48 3.87 0.27 -22.72
CA ASN A 48 2.91 1.34 -23.06
C ASN A 48 1.51 0.79 -23.36
N ALA A 49 0.60 1.68 -23.78
CA ALA A 49 -0.78 1.32 -24.05
C ALA A 49 -0.95 0.34 -25.22
N VAL A 50 -0.08 0.35 -26.22
CA VAL A 50 -0.17 -0.53 -27.39
C VAL A 50 -0.06 -2.00 -26.96
N ASP A 51 0.82 -2.31 -26.00
CA ASP A 51 1.00 -3.67 -25.49
C ASP A 51 -0.29 -4.20 -24.85
N VAL A 52 -0.95 -3.36 -24.06
CA VAL A 52 -2.24 -3.72 -23.42
C VAL A 52 -3.35 -3.87 -24.45
N ILE A 53 -3.43 -2.96 -25.42
CA ILE A 53 -4.43 -3.02 -26.49
C ILE A 53 -4.27 -4.32 -27.29
N ALA A 54 -3.03 -4.70 -27.62
CA ALA A 54 -2.71 -5.95 -28.27
C ALA A 54 -3.06 -7.16 -27.39
N ALA A 55 -2.80 -7.12 -26.09
CA ALA A 55 -3.16 -8.19 -25.15
C ALA A 55 -4.69 -8.39 -25.08
N PHE A 56 -5.48 -7.31 -25.03
CA PHE A 56 -6.94 -7.42 -25.09
C PHE A 56 -7.43 -7.98 -26.42
N ALA A 57 -6.82 -7.57 -27.54
CA ALA A 57 -7.15 -8.13 -28.85
C ALA A 57 -6.81 -9.63 -28.93
N PHE A 58 -5.65 -10.03 -28.43
CA PHE A 58 -5.23 -11.43 -28.33
C PHE A 58 -6.23 -12.24 -27.51
N SER A 59 -6.56 -11.81 -26.29
CA SER A 59 -7.51 -12.51 -25.41
C SER A 59 -8.89 -12.66 -26.05
N ARG A 60 -9.39 -11.64 -26.77
CA ARG A 60 -10.66 -11.74 -27.52
C ARG A 60 -10.63 -12.80 -28.62
N ILE A 61 -9.50 -13.00 -29.28
CA ILE A 61 -9.36 -13.94 -30.40
C ILE A 61 -9.12 -15.37 -29.87
N THR A 62 -8.31 -15.53 -28.83
CA THR A 62 -7.85 -16.84 -28.36
C THR A 62 -8.63 -17.36 -27.16
N SER A 63 -9.45 -16.52 -26.53
CA SER A 63 -10.12 -16.80 -25.24
C SER A 63 -9.15 -17.09 -24.08
N VAL A 64 -7.85 -16.80 -24.24
CA VAL A 64 -6.88 -16.90 -23.14
C VAL A 64 -7.20 -15.80 -22.11
N PRO A 65 -7.43 -16.15 -20.83
CA PRO A 65 -7.68 -15.17 -19.79
C PRO A 65 -6.48 -14.25 -19.56
N LEU A 66 -6.73 -13.03 -19.11
CA LEU A 66 -5.69 -12.07 -18.77
C LEU A 66 -5.61 -11.88 -17.26
N VAL A 67 -4.38 -11.74 -16.77
CA VAL A 67 -4.07 -11.35 -15.38
C VAL A 67 -3.28 -10.05 -15.41
N ILE A 68 -3.51 -9.17 -14.45
CA ILE A 68 -2.75 -7.91 -14.32
C ILE A 68 -1.87 -8.03 -13.08
N LYS A 69 -0.55 -7.91 -13.27
CA LYS A 69 0.43 -7.93 -12.17
C LYS A 69 1.19 -6.60 -12.11
N ASN A 70 1.27 -6.05 -10.90
CA ASN A 70 2.19 -4.96 -10.57
C ASN A 70 3.36 -5.54 -9.77
N SER A 71 3.43 -5.27 -8.46
CA SER A 71 4.50 -5.76 -7.59
C SER A 71 4.32 -7.20 -7.09
N GLY A 72 3.12 -7.77 -7.22
CA GLY A 72 2.80 -9.11 -6.68
C GLY A 72 2.38 -9.13 -5.21
N HIS A 73 2.16 -7.98 -4.58
CA HIS A 73 1.77 -7.84 -3.16
C HIS A 73 0.36 -8.34 -2.79
N ASP A 74 -0.38 -8.98 -3.69
CA ASP A 74 -1.79 -9.29 -3.44
C ASP A 74 -1.98 -10.47 -2.47
N TYR A 75 -2.56 -10.21 -1.29
CA TYR A 75 -2.85 -11.22 -0.27
C TYR A 75 -4.04 -12.15 -0.60
N LYS A 76 -4.59 -12.11 -1.82
CA LYS A 76 -5.73 -12.92 -2.26
C LYS A 76 -5.49 -13.61 -3.60
N GLY A 77 -4.25 -13.59 -4.11
CA GLY A 77 -3.88 -14.19 -5.38
C GLY A 77 -4.47 -13.53 -6.63
N ARG A 78 -5.01 -12.31 -6.54
CA ARG A 78 -5.68 -11.62 -7.67
C ARG A 78 -4.73 -11.20 -8.80
N SER A 79 -3.41 -11.33 -8.59
CA SER A 79 -2.37 -11.01 -9.59
C SER A 79 -1.73 -12.24 -10.23
N SER A 80 -2.38 -13.41 -10.10
CA SER A 80 -1.93 -14.70 -10.62
C SER A 80 -3.15 -15.57 -10.94
N ALA A 81 -3.10 -16.40 -11.98
CA ALA A 81 -4.12 -17.41 -12.26
C ALA A 81 -3.55 -18.50 -13.17
N PRO A 82 -3.95 -19.76 -13.02
CA PRO A 82 -3.56 -20.81 -13.98
C PRO A 82 -4.06 -20.48 -15.38
N ASP A 83 -3.29 -20.89 -16.40
CA ASP A 83 -3.65 -20.82 -17.82
C ASP A 83 -3.94 -19.42 -18.39
N ALA A 84 -3.51 -18.35 -17.70
CA ALA A 84 -3.69 -16.97 -18.15
C ALA A 84 -2.39 -16.35 -18.70
N LEU A 85 -2.55 -15.25 -19.45
CA LEU A 85 -1.44 -14.38 -19.87
C LEU A 85 -1.35 -13.17 -18.93
N THR A 86 -0.17 -12.95 -18.35
CA THR A 86 0.04 -11.82 -17.44
C THR A 86 0.43 -10.55 -18.19
N LEU A 87 -0.22 -9.44 -17.86
CA LEU A 87 0.19 -8.09 -18.21
C LEU A 87 0.97 -7.54 -17.01
N TRP A 88 2.30 -7.51 -17.13
CA TRP A 88 3.18 -7.06 -16.07
C TRP A 88 3.49 -5.57 -16.23
N THR A 89 3.00 -4.77 -15.29
CA THR A 89 3.04 -3.29 -15.34
C THR A 89 4.19 -2.68 -14.53
N TYR A 90 5.00 -3.52 -13.88
CA TYR A 90 6.00 -3.09 -12.90
C TYR A 90 7.13 -2.24 -13.50
N ASN A 91 7.50 -2.47 -14.76
CA ASN A 91 8.60 -1.75 -15.40
C ASN A 91 8.23 -0.36 -15.92
N ILE A 92 6.96 0.05 -15.79
CA ILE A 92 6.51 1.41 -16.10
C ILE A 92 6.93 2.35 -14.97
N LYS A 93 8.22 2.72 -14.95
CA LYS A 93 8.87 3.51 -13.90
C LYS A 93 9.25 4.90 -14.43
N TYR A 94 8.41 5.89 -14.15
CA TYR A 94 8.76 7.31 -14.24
C TYR A 94 8.01 8.10 -13.18
N THR A 95 8.51 9.29 -12.85
CA THR A 95 7.89 10.24 -11.92
C THR A 95 8.03 11.65 -12.47
N LYS A 96 7.02 12.48 -12.23
CA LYS A 96 7.02 13.90 -12.62
C LYS A 96 6.27 14.71 -11.58
N TYR A 97 6.95 15.69 -11.00
CA TYR A 97 6.31 16.67 -10.12
C TYR A 97 5.76 17.83 -10.94
N ASN A 98 4.57 18.30 -10.59
CA ASN A 98 3.96 19.53 -11.11
C ASN A 98 3.32 20.31 -9.96
N ALA A 99 3.85 21.50 -9.67
CA ALA A 99 3.36 22.37 -8.59
C ALA A 99 1.95 22.94 -8.84
N LYS A 100 1.48 22.95 -10.10
CA LYS A 100 0.17 23.47 -10.52
C LYS A 100 -0.48 22.51 -11.51
N PHE A 101 -0.57 21.24 -11.15
CA PHE A 101 -1.24 20.23 -11.96
C PHE A 101 -2.72 20.55 -12.10
N LYS A 102 -3.24 20.45 -13.33
CA LYS A 102 -4.66 20.53 -13.64
C LYS A 102 -5.05 19.25 -14.38
N PRO A 103 -6.08 18.49 -13.92
CA PRO A 103 -6.53 17.31 -14.63
C PRO A 103 -6.97 17.64 -16.06
N ASP A 104 -6.71 16.72 -16.99
CA ASP A 104 -6.94 16.93 -18.42
C ASP A 104 -8.42 17.21 -18.68
N SER A 105 -8.70 18.24 -19.49
CA SER A 105 -10.07 18.61 -19.88
C SER A 105 -11.03 18.86 -18.69
N CYS A 106 -10.50 19.27 -17.53
CA CYS A 106 -11.29 19.47 -16.31
C CYS A 106 -11.19 20.93 -15.82
N PRO A 107 -11.88 21.88 -16.48
CA PRO A 107 -11.71 23.31 -16.19
C PRO A 107 -12.21 23.72 -14.80
N SER A 108 -13.18 23.00 -14.23
CA SER A 108 -13.82 23.25 -12.94
C SER A 108 -12.95 22.92 -11.72
N VAL A 109 -11.87 22.16 -11.90
CA VAL A 109 -10.95 21.81 -10.81
C VAL A 109 -9.77 22.78 -10.79
N SER A 110 -9.51 23.33 -9.61
CA SER A 110 -8.37 24.22 -9.36
C SER A 110 -7.04 23.46 -9.48
N ALA A 111 -6.00 24.16 -9.94
CA ALA A 111 -4.67 23.58 -10.03
C ALA A 111 -4.08 23.32 -8.64
N THR A 112 -3.36 22.21 -8.48
CA THR A 112 -2.79 21.78 -7.20
C THR A 112 -1.43 21.10 -7.39
N PRO A 113 -0.53 21.08 -6.39
CA PRO A 113 0.68 20.27 -6.45
C PRO A 113 0.33 18.79 -6.59
N ALA A 114 0.99 18.11 -7.52
CA ALA A 114 0.79 16.69 -7.75
C ALA A 114 2.05 16.00 -8.26
N ILE A 115 2.13 14.69 -8.03
CA ILE A 115 3.10 13.81 -8.67
C ILE A 115 2.34 12.90 -9.63
N THR A 116 2.77 12.89 -10.90
CA THR A 116 2.38 11.91 -11.90
C THR A 116 3.41 10.79 -11.92
N TYR A 117 2.97 9.54 -11.92
CA TYR A 117 3.84 8.38 -11.80
C TYR A 117 3.31 7.19 -12.60
N GLY A 118 4.24 6.41 -13.16
CA GLY A 118 3.94 5.20 -13.91
C GLY A 118 3.36 4.09 -13.02
N ALA A 119 2.65 3.15 -13.64
CA ALA A 119 1.95 2.07 -12.93
C ALA A 119 2.85 1.25 -12.00
N GLY A 120 4.11 1.09 -12.38
CA GLY A 120 5.08 0.29 -11.65
C GLY A 120 5.68 0.96 -10.42
N GLN A 121 5.44 2.26 -10.19
CA GLN A 121 6.15 2.97 -9.12
C GLN A 121 5.80 2.46 -7.72
N ASP A 122 6.84 2.18 -6.95
CA ASP A 122 6.77 1.74 -5.55
C ASP A 122 6.88 2.91 -4.59
N PHE A 123 6.54 2.68 -3.32
CA PHE A 123 6.52 3.74 -2.32
C PHE A 123 7.89 4.27 -1.95
N ALA A 124 8.92 3.42 -1.87
CA ALA A 124 10.28 3.87 -1.58
C ALA A 124 10.73 4.94 -2.60
N SER A 125 10.57 4.63 -3.89
CA SER A 125 10.93 5.54 -4.98
C SER A 125 10.09 6.83 -4.96
N LEU A 126 8.79 6.73 -4.65
CA LEU A 126 7.91 7.90 -4.58
C LEU A 126 8.24 8.81 -3.39
N TYR A 127 8.60 8.26 -2.23
CA TYR A 127 8.97 9.05 -1.06
C TYR A 127 10.31 9.75 -1.24
N GLU A 128 11.31 9.10 -1.83
CA GLU A 128 12.58 9.72 -2.20
C GLU A 128 12.37 10.87 -3.19
N PHE A 129 11.55 10.64 -4.23
CA PHE A 129 11.24 11.66 -5.22
C PHE A 129 10.47 12.84 -4.60
N ALA A 130 9.52 12.58 -3.70
CA ALA A 130 8.76 13.62 -3.01
C ALA A 130 9.65 14.48 -2.10
N GLU A 131 10.55 13.85 -1.34
CA GLU A 131 11.54 14.55 -0.49
C GLU A 131 12.42 15.48 -1.33
N ALA A 132 12.96 14.98 -2.45
CA ALA A 132 13.79 15.76 -3.37
C ALA A 132 13.05 16.97 -3.98
N ASN A 133 11.72 16.91 -4.07
CA ASN A 133 10.87 17.99 -4.57
C ASN A 133 10.23 18.84 -3.45
N ASN A 134 10.65 18.65 -2.19
CA ASN A 134 10.12 19.36 -1.03
C ASN A 134 8.59 19.24 -0.85
N VAL A 135 8.04 18.07 -1.14
CA VAL A 135 6.61 17.75 -0.99
C VAL A 135 6.42 16.46 -0.20
N THR A 136 5.21 16.23 0.30
CA THR A 136 4.86 15.01 1.02
C THR A 136 3.87 14.19 0.19
N PHE A 137 4.30 12.99 -0.20
CA PHE A 137 3.46 11.99 -0.84
C PHE A 137 2.81 11.09 0.22
N LEU A 138 1.53 10.79 0.05
CA LEU A 138 0.74 9.94 0.95
C LEU A 138 0.63 8.55 0.36
N GLY A 139 1.18 7.56 1.06
CA GLY A 139 1.24 6.17 0.58
C GLY A 139 1.20 5.16 1.71
N GLY A 140 1.42 3.89 1.35
CA GLY A 140 1.51 2.77 2.28
C GLY A 140 2.87 2.70 2.99
N THR A 141 2.97 1.80 3.96
CA THR A 141 4.18 1.65 4.78
C THR A 141 5.18 0.66 4.23
N ASP A 142 4.80 -0.23 3.32
CA ASP A 142 5.75 -1.17 2.74
C ASP A 142 6.41 -0.58 1.49
N LYS A 143 7.76 -0.56 1.50
CA LYS A 143 8.60 0.03 0.44
C LYS A 143 8.22 -0.41 -0.97
N THR A 144 7.90 -1.68 -1.16
CA THR A 144 7.78 -2.35 -2.46
C THR A 144 6.34 -2.44 -2.98
N VAL A 145 5.36 -1.91 -2.25
CA VAL A 145 3.97 -1.88 -2.74
C VAL A 145 3.86 -0.91 -3.92
N GLY A 146 3.27 -1.39 -5.02
CA GLY A 146 3.03 -0.57 -6.21
C GLY A 146 1.88 0.41 -5.99
N ALA A 147 2.19 1.71 -5.98
CA ALA A 147 1.27 2.77 -5.59
C ALA A 147 0.03 2.87 -6.49
N THR A 148 0.19 2.71 -7.80
CA THR A 148 -0.91 2.77 -8.80
C THR A 148 -1.76 1.49 -8.83
N GLY A 149 -1.25 0.40 -8.26
CA GLY A 149 -1.85 -0.93 -8.34
C GLY A 149 -3.03 -1.12 -7.40
N GLY A 150 -3.13 -2.33 -6.83
CA GLY A 150 -4.21 -2.70 -5.92
C GLY A 150 -4.31 -1.84 -4.65
N TRP A 151 -3.21 -1.19 -4.22
CA TRP A 151 -3.21 -0.32 -3.05
C TRP A 151 -4.17 0.86 -3.22
N VAL A 152 -3.94 1.72 -4.24
CA VAL A 152 -4.82 2.88 -4.44
C VAL A 152 -6.18 2.46 -4.98
N GLN A 153 -6.25 1.44 -5.83
CA GLN A 153 -7.53 1.03 -6.41
C GLN A 153 -8.46 0.34 -5.39
N GLY A 154 -7.92 -0.14 -4.26
CA GLY A 154 -8.67 -0.77 -3.17
C GLY A 154 -8.92 0.11 -1.94
N GLY A 155 -8.47 1.36 -1.93
CA GLY A 155 -8.59 2.28 -0.79
C GLY A 155 -7.26 2.97 -0.46
N GLY A 156 -6.28 2.17 -0.03
CA GLY A 156 -4.92 2.65 0.24
C GLY A 156 -4.80 3.41 1.56
N HIS A 157 -4.58 2.71 2.66
CA HIS A 157 -4.29 3.35 3.94
C HIS A 157 -2.79 3.64 4.09
N GLY A 158 -2.49 4.63 4.92
CA GLY A 158 -1.15 5.00 5.37
C GLY A 158 -1.21 5.65 6.75
N ILE A 159 -0.05 5.88 7.37
CA ILE A 159 0.02 6.38 8.76
C ILE A 159 -0.66 7.75 8.94
N LEU A 160 -0.70 8.58 7.89
CA LEU A 160 -1.31 9.90 7.90
C LEU A 160 -2.72 9.93 7.29
N SER A 161 -3.30 8.77 6.94
CA SER A 161 -4.62 8.74 6.27
C SER A 161 -5.75 9.29 7.12
N ASN A 162 -5.66 9.19 8.46
CA ASN A 162 -6.67 9.76 9.36
C ASN A 162 -6.80 11.29 9.21
N THR A 163 -5.73 11.99 8.81
CA THR A 163 -5.72 13.46 8.70
C THR A 163 -5.73 13.97 7.26
N LEU A 164 -5.16 13.21 6.33
CA LEU A 164 -4.97 13.64 4.95
C LEU A 164 -5.78 12.81 3.93
N GLY A 165 -6.60 11.87 4.41
CA GLY A 165 -7.42 10.98 3.58
C GLY A 165 -6.69 9.70 3.14
N LEU A 166 -7.46 8.76 2.60
CA LEU A 166 -6.92 7.53 2.01
C LEU A 166 -6.24 7.83 0.67
N GLY A 167 -5.44 6.89 0.16
CA GLY A 167 -4.82 6.97 -1.16
C GLY A 167 -5.83 7.25 -2.26
N VAL A 168 -7.01 6.62 -2.21
CA VAL A 168 -8.13 6.91 -3.12
C VAL A 168 -8.52 8.38 -3.09
N ASP A 169 -8.46 9.06 -1.95
CA ASP A 169 -8.84 10.47 -1.83
C ASP A 169 -7.83 11.41 -2.49
N ARG A 170 -6.61 10.92 -2.74
CA ARG A 170 -5.48 11.70 -3.25
C ARG A 170 -5.38 11.68 -4.77
N VAL A 171 -5.94 10.69 -5.45
CA VAL A 171 -5.80 10.59 -6.91
C VAL A 171 -6.62 11.65 -7.61
N LEU A 172 -5.99 12.34 -8.56
CA LEU A 172 -6.58 13.38 -9.39
C LEU A 172 -6.92 12.87 -10.80
N GLN A 173 -6.13 11.93 -11.32
CA GLN A 173 -6.28 11.40 -12.67
C GLN A 173 -5.61 10.02 -12.83
N PHE A 174 -6.18 9.18 -13.69
CA PHE A 174 -5.56 7.97 -14.21
C PHE A 174 -5.46 7.99 -15.74
N LYS A 175 -4.45 7.28 -16.29
CA LYS A 175 -4.50 6.76 -17.67
C LYS A 175 -4.69 5.25 -17.60
N VAL A 176 -5.71 4.76 -18.31
CA VAL A 176 -6.16 3.37 -18.24
C VAL A 176 -6.54 2.88 -19.62
N VAL A 177 -6.11 1.66 -19.97
CA VAL A 177 -6.64 0.96 -21.14
C VAL A 177 -7.75 0.04 -20.65
N THR A 178 -8.96 0.27 -21.13
CA THR A 178 -10.15 -0.52 -20.77
C THR A 178 -10.32 -1.72 -21.70
N PRO A 179 -11.19 -2.70 -21.35
CA PRO A 179 -11.33 -3.95 -22.10
C PRO A 179 -11.69 -3.80 -23.59
N ASP A 180 -12.29 -2.68 -24.01
CA ASP A 180 -12.56 -2.37 -25.41
C ASP A 180 -11.29 -1.96 -26.21
N GLY A 181 -10.12 -1.91 -25.57
CA GLY A 181 -8.84 -1.62 -26.20
C GLY A 181 -8.60 -0.13 -26.46
N VAL A 182 -9.20 0.76 -25.67
CA VAL A 182 -9.05 2.20 -25.82
C VAL A 182 -8.36 2.80 -24.59
N LEU A 183 -7.33 3.61 -24.83
CA LEU A 183 -6.66 4.39 -23.79
C LEU A 183 -7.54 5.58 -23.38
N ARG A 184 -7.96 5.60 -22.11
CA ARG A 184 -8.81 6.64 -21.52
C ARG A 184 -8.05 7.40 -20.44
N THR A 185 -8.32 8.69 -20.37
CA THR A 185 -8.05 9.51 -19.19
C THR A 185 -9.29 9.48 -18.29
N ALA A 186 -9.15 9.07 -17.04
CA ALA A 186 -10.22 9.06 -16.05
C ALA A 186 -9.91 10.07 -14.94
N ASN A 187 -10.78 11.07 -14.76
CA ASN A 187 -10.69 12.10 -13.72
C ASN A 187 -12.09 12.62 -13.36
N ALA A 188 -12.18 13.65 -12.52
CA ALA A 188 -13.45 14.21 -12.06
C ALA A 188 -14.36 14.77 -13.18
N CYS A 189 -13.82 15.10 -14.35
CA CYS A 189 -14.57 15.69 -15.47
C CYS A 189 -14.65 14.81 -16.72
N LYS A 190 -13.88 13.72 -16.79
CA LYS A 190 -13.78 12.86 -17.97
C LYS A 190 -13.74 11.40 -17.55
N ASN A 191 -14.65 10.58 -18.09
CA ASN A 191 -14.88 9.20 -17.65
C ASN A 191 -15.03 9.12 -16.12
N SER A 192 -15.88 9.98 -15.54
CA SER A 192 -15.98 10.20 -14.09
C SER A 192 -16.52 8.99 -13.33
N ASP A 193 -17.34 8.18 -13.99
CA ASP A 193 -17.80 6.87 -13.54
C ASP A 193 -16.65 5.88 -13.42
N LEU A 194 -15.78 5.80 -14.44
CA LEU A 194 -14.56 4.99 -14.40
C LEU A 194 -13.58 5.51 -13.35
N PHE A 195 -13.43 6.83 -13.21
CA PHE A 195 -12.60 7.45 -12.17
C PHE A 195 -13.10 7.10 -10.77
N TRP A 196 -14.42 7.15 -10.54
CA TRP A 196 -15.03 6.73 -9.29
C TRP A 196 -14.75 5.24 -9.01
N ALA A 197 -14.93 4.38 -10.02
CA ALA A 197 -14.70 2.94 -9.89
C ALA A 197 -13.24 2.58 -9.57
N LEU A 198 -12.28 3.24 -10.22
CA LEU A 198 -10.84 3.07 -9.97
C LEU A 198 -10.40 3.59 -8.59
N ARG A 199 -11.22 4.37 -7.89
CA ARG A 199 -10.94 4.94 -6.56
C ARG A 199 -11.64 4.15 -5.45
N GLY A 200 -11.41 2.84 -5.40
CA GLY A 200 -11.87 1.97 -4.31
C GLY A 200 -12.61 0.70 -4.74
N GLY A 201 -12.96 0.58 -6.02
CA GLY A 201 -13.67 -0.60 -6.55
C GLY A 201 -12.79 -1.85 -6.72
N GLY A 202 -11.49 -1.77 -6.42
CA GLY A 202 -10.54 -2.86 -6.50
C GLY A 202 -9.76 -2.89 -7.81
N GLY A 203 -8.46 -3.19 -7.71
CA GLY A 203 -7.57 -3.25 -8.87
C GLY A 203 -7.82 -4.45 -9.78
N GLY A 204 -7.51 -4.29 -11.07
CA GLY A 204 -7.51 -5.37 -12.06
C GLY A 204 -8.86 -5.68 -12.72
N THR A 205 -9.92 -4.94 -12.40
CA THR A 205 -11.28 -5.22 -12.89
C THR A 205 -11.76 -4.26 -14.00
N PHE A 206 -11.48 -2.96 -13.87
CA PHE A 206 -12.01 -1.93 -14.78
C PHE A 206 -11.11 -1.64 -15.99
N GLY A 207 -9.87 -2.12 -15.98
CA GLY A 207 -8.87 -1.91 -17.03
C GLY A 207 -7.44 -1.99 -16.49
N VAL A 208 -6.47 -1.81 -17.37
CA VAL A 208 -5.04 -1.76 -17.02
C VAL A 208 -4.62 -0.31 -16.85
N VAL A 209 -4.38 0.09 -15.61
CA VAL A 209 -3.88 1.42 -15.29
C VAL A 209 -2.39 1.50 -15.62
N LEU A 210 -1.99 2.53 -16.37
CA LEU A 210 -0.61 2.76 -16.82
C LEU A 210 0.05 3.94 -16.09
N GLU A 211 -0.76 4.87 -15.57
CA GLU A 211 -0.31 6.11 -14.95
C GLU A 211 -1.36 6.55 -13.92
N ALA A 212 -0.89 7.09 -12.80
CA ALA A 212 -1.71 7.85 -11.86
C ALA A 212 -1.09 9.23 -11.63
N THR A 213 -1.93 10.22 -11.32
CA THR A 213 -1.50 11.51 -10.78
C THR A 213 -2.19 11.73 -9.45
N SER A 214 -1.40 11.91 -8.39
CA SER A 214 -1.91 12.09 -7.03
C SER A 214 -1.48 13.43 -6.45
N HIS A 215 -2.39 14.06 -5.74
CA HIS A 215 -2.13 15.27 -4.97
C HIS A 215 -1.03 15.00 -3.94
N VAL A 216 -0.12 15.96 -3.80
CA VAL A 216 0.91 15.96 -2.75
C VAL A 216 0.78 17.18 -1.86
N GLU A 217 1.06 16.99 -0.58
CA GLU A 217 1.09 18.10 0.36
C GLU A 217 2.43 18.85 0.24
N LYS A 218 2.48 20.07 0.80
CA LYS A 218 3.76 20.67 1.18
C LYS A 218 4.42 19.82 2.26
N LYS A 219 5.67 20.11 2.62
CA LYS A 219 6.32 19.46 3.78
C LYS A 219 5.43 19.60 5.02
N ILE A 220 5.19 18.48 5.69
CA ILE A 220 4.39 18.39 6.91
C ILE A 220 5.28 17.90 8.05
N ALA A 221 5.44 18.74 9.07
CA ALA A 221 6.04 18.33 10.32
C ALA A 221 5.09 17.38 11.05
N THR A 222 5.63 16.29 11.60
CA THR A 222 4.83 15.22 12.19
C THR A 222 5.38 14.84 13.57
N GLN A 223 4.47 14.71 14.54
CA GLN A 223 4.77 14.21 15.89
C GLN A 223 4.52 12.71 15.93
N VAL A 224 5.42 11.97 16.55
CA VAL A 224 5.43 10.51 16.53
C VAL A 224 5.69 9.97 17.93
N ILE A 225 4.91 8.99 18.35
CA ILE A 225 5.21 8.12 19.49
C ILE A 225 5.49 6.72 18.97
N TYR A 226 6.56 6.11 19.48
CA TYR A 226 6.87 4.70 19.28
C TYR A 226 7.08 4.02 20.62
N VAL A 227 6.34 2.93 20.83
CA VAL A 227 6.47 2.09 22.01
C VAL A 227 6.79 0.65 21.59
N LYS A 228 7.68 -0.01 22.32
CA LYS A 228 8.01 -1.43 22.17
C LYS A 228 8.37 -2.03 23.51
N PHE A 229 7.92 -3.25 23.77
CA PHE A 229 8.15 -3.95 25.03
C PHE A 229 8.16 -5.47 24.85
N ASN A 230 8.65 -6.22 25.83
CA ASN A 230 8.54 -7.68 25.84
C ASN A 230 7.08 -8.10 26.08
N PRO A 231 6.45 -8.89 25.17
CA PRO A 231 5.02 -9.19 25.25
C PRO A 231 4.71 -10.26 26.30
N VAL A 232 4.60 -9.85 27.56
CA VAL A 232 3.97 -10.66 28.62
C VAL A 232 2.47 -10.39 28.61
N THR A 233 1.64 -11.43 28.80
CA THR A 233 0.16 -11.34 28.68
C THR A 233 -0.43 -10.14 29.42
N ALA A 234 0.00 -9.87 30.65
CA ALA A 234 -0.50 -8.74 31.44
C ALA A 234 -0.19 -7.38 30.78
N HIS A 235 1.01 -7.21 30.21
CA HIS A 235 1.41 -6.00 29.49
C HIS A 235 0.58 -5.82 28.23
N VAL A 236 0.45 -6.88 27.41
CA VAL A 236 -0.34 -6.84 26.17
C VAL A 236 -1.79 -6.45 26.45
N VAL A 237 -2.41 -7.01 27.51
CA VAL A 237 -3.78 -6.68 27.90
C VAL A 237 -3.90 -5.21 28.32
N ALA A 238 -3.05 -4.74 29.24
CA ALA A 238 -3.09 -3.36 29.73
C ALA A 238 -2.86 -2.33 28.59
N TYR A 239 -1.90 -2.63 27.71
CA TYR A 239 -1.57 -1.84 26.54
C TYR A 239 -2.72 -1.80 25.52
N MET A 240 -3.29 -2.95 25.15
CA MET A 240 -4.41 -3.00 24.19
C MET A 240 -5.67 -2.34 24.75
N GLN A 241 -5.95 -2.53 26.04
CA GLN A 241 -7.07 -1.88 26.71
C GLN A 241 -6.91 -0.35 26.67
N THR A 242 -5.71 0.15 27.00
CA THR A 242 -5.39 1.60 26.90
C THR A 242 -5.62 2.12 25.49
N ILE A 243 -5.20 1.38 24.45
CA ILE A 243 -5.43 1.77 23.06
C ILE A 243 -6.92 1.82 22.72
N VAL A 244 -7.68 0.79 23.07
CA VAL A 244 -9.12 0.72 22.77
C VAL A 244 -9.88 1.87 23.44
N GLU A 245 -9.63 2.10 24.72
CA GLU A 245 -10.28 3.15 25.53
C GLU A 245 -10.01 4.57 24.99
N ASN A 246 -8.85 4.79 24.37
CA ASN A 246 -8.45 6.12 23.88
C ASN A 246 -8.56 6.28 22.35
N SER A 247 -8.85 5.21 21.62
CA SER A 247 -8.81 5.15 20.15
C SER A 247 -9.61 6.26 19.45
N LEU A 248 -10.86 6.50 19.89
CA LEU A 248 -11.72 7.53 19.31
C LEU A 248 -11.15 8.93 19.53
N LYS A 249 -10.68 9.22 20.74
CA LYS A 249 -10.06 10.51 21.07
C LYS A 249 -8.80 10.72 20.24
N TRP A 250 -7.92 9.72 20.17
CA TRP A 250 -6.69 9.82 19.38
C TRP A 250 -6.97 10.00 17.89
N ALA A 251 -7.98 9.33 17.34
CA ALA A 251 -8.41 9.56 15.97
C ALA A 251 -8.87 11.02 15.76
N GLN A 252 -9.65 11.60 16.68
CA GLN A 252 -10.08 13.01 16.59
C GLN A 252 -8.91 13.99 16.71
N ASP A 253 -7.94 13.68 17.57
CA ASP A 253 -6.67 14.39 17.75
C ASP A 253 -5.73 14.25 16.51
N GLY A 254 -6.12 13.44 15.52
CA GLY A 254 -5.42 13.29 14.24
C GLY A 254 -4.35 12.21 14.23
N TRP A 255 -4.32 11.33 15.23
CA TRP A 255 -3.38 10.22 15.23
C TRP A 255 -3.82 9.13 14.26
N GLY A 256 -2.88 8.69 13.42
CA GLY A 256 -2.97 7.44 12.67
C GLY A 256 -1.75 6.58 12.99
N GLY A 257 -1.87 5.27 12.88
CA GLY A 257 -0.82 4.40 13.39
C GLY A 257 -1.03 2.93 13.11
N TYR A 258 -0.05 2.15 13.55
CA TYR A 258 -0.01 0.70 13.48
C TYR A 258 0.21 0.15 14.87
N VAL A 259 -0.55 -0.88 15.21
CA VAL A 259 -0.57 -1.51 16.52
C VAL A 259 -0.35 -3.01 16.32
N SER A 260 0.65 -3.54 17.01
CA SER A 260 0.94 -4.96 17.14
C SER A 260 0.86 -5.36 18.62
N ALA A 261 1.02 -6.65 18.91
CA ALA A 261 0.93 -7.16 20.28
C ALA A 261 1.98 -6.58 21.25
N ASP A 262 3.15 -6.22 20.73
CA ASP A 262 4.34 -5.83 21.50
C ASP A 262 4.84 -4.41 21.20
N HIS A 263 4.22 -3.71 20.24
CA HIS A 263 4.61 -2.37 19.84
C HIS A 263 3.48 -1.57 19.17
N ALA A 264 3.57 -0.25 19.23
CA ALA A 264 2.77 0.67 18.43
C ALA A 264 3.61 1.83 17.92
N ILE A 265 3.24 2.32 16.74
CA ILE A 265 3.70 3.59 16.22
C ILE A 265 2.48 4.43 15.82
N TYR A 266 2.42 5.65 16.34
CA TYR A 266 1.40 6.63 15.96
C TYR A 266 2.07 7.90 15.48
N ALA A 267 1.45 8.54 14.49
CA ALA A 267 1.87 9.82 13.95
C ALA A 267 0.69 10.78 13.83
N THR A 268 0.92 12.06 14.14
CA THR A 268 -0.04 13.14 13.90
C THR A 268 0.68 14.37 13.35
N PRO A 269 0.16 14.99 12.28
CA PRO A 269 0.62 16.28 11.80
C PRO A 269 -0.18 17.46 12.39
N LYS A 270 -1.21 17.19 13.21
CA LYS A 270 -2.15 18.24 13.68
C LYS A 270 -1.74 18.91 14.98
N LEU A 271 -0.92 18.24 15.80
CA LEU A 271 -0.59 18.68 17.14
C LEU A 271 0.82 19.24 17.21
N SER A 272 1.02 20.26 18.05
CA SER A 272 2.37 20.63 18.51
C SER A 272 2.98 19.50 19.35
N ARG A 273 4.29 19.59 19.61
CA ARG A 273 5.00 18.60 20.42
C ARG A 273 4.38 18.41 21.81
N ALA A 274 4.09 19.50 22.51
CA ALA A 274 3.54 19.45 23.87
C ALA A 274 2.11 18.87 23.89
N GLU A 275 1.28 19.25 22.91
CA GLU A 275 -0.08 18.70 22.77
C GLU A 275 -0.05 17.21 22.41
N ALA A 276 0.91 16.79 21.57
CA ALA A 276 1.09 15.40 21.21
C ALA A 276 1.51 14.54 22.40
N GLU A 277 2.48 15.00 23.20
CA GLU A 277 2.90 14.32 24.44
C GLU A 277 1.75 14.22 25.44
N ALA A 278 0.95 15.28 25.60
CA ALA A 278 -0.23 15.26 26.47
C ALA A 278 -1.32 14.30 25.94
N SER A 279 -1.60 14.30 24.64
CA SER A 279 -2.62 13.43 24.01
C SER A 279 -2.26 11.94 24.14
N MET A 280 -0.98 11.59 23.95
CA MET A 280 -0.47 10.21 24.02
C MET A 280 0.07 9.81 25.40
N ALA A 281 -0.09 10.66 26.42
CA ALA A 281 0.33 10.37 27.79
C ALA A 281 -0.20 9.02 28.32
N PRO A 282 -1.47 8.62 28.09
CA PRO A 282 -1.97 7.32 28.56
C PRO A 282 -1.15 6.14 28.02
N LEU A 283 -0.78 6.18 26.72
CA LEU A 283 0.03 5.14 26.08
C LEU A 283 1.46 5.11 26.65
N ALA A 284 2.08 6.28 26.76
CA ALA A 284 3.44 6.40 27.29
C ALA A 284 3.52 5.94 28.75
N GLN A 285 2.51 6.26 29.56
CA GLN A 285 2.45 5.88 30.98
C GLN A 285 2.20 4.40 31.18
N VAL A 286 1.25 3.78 30.45
CA VAL A 286 1.02 2.34 30.58
C VAL A 286 2.25 1.54 30.19
N VAL A 287 2.94 1.92 29.10
CA VAL A 287 4.18 1.24 28.69
C VAL A 287 5.29 1.46 29.69
N ALA A 288 5.47 2.68 30.21
CA ALA A 288 6.48 2.96 31.24
C ALA A 288 6.29 2.11 32.52
N SER A 289 5.05 1.71 32.83
CA SER A 289 4.75 0.86 33.99
C SER A 289 5.30 -0.57 33.89
N PHE A 290 5.70 -1.00 32.69
CA PHE A 290 6.24 -2.35 32.45
C PHE A 290 7.70 -2.51 32.92
N GLY A 291 8.33 -1.44 33.42
CA GLY A 291 9.65 -1.50 34.05
C GLY A 291 10.73 -2.00 33.08
N SER A 292 11.44 -3.06 33.46
CA SER A 292 12.54 -3.63 32.66
C SER A 292 12.11 -4.27 31.35
N ASP A 293 10.80 -4.49 31.13
CA ASP A 293 10.29 -5.04 29.88
C ASP A 293 10.11 -4.00 28.78
N VAL A 294 10.33 -2.71 29.07
CA VAL A 294 10.28 -1.65 28.06
C VAL A 294 11.55 -1.68 27.20
N ILE A 295 11.37 -1.84 25.88
CA ILE A 295 12.45 -1.77 24.89
C ILE A 295 12.55 -0.35 24.31
N ALA A 296 11.40 0.27 24.02
CA ALA A 296 11.33 1.64 23.53
C ALA A 296 10.06 2.33 24.06
N ASN A 297 10.19 3.60 24.41
CA ASN A 297 9.09 4.50 24.71
C ASN A 297 9.55 5.91 24.35
N THR A 298 9.46 6.23 23.06
CA THR A 298 10.08 7.42 22.49
C THR A 298 9.06 8.31 21.83
N PHE A 299 9.29 9.61 21.94
CA PHE A 299 8.58 10.60 21.15
C PHE A 299 9.58 11.33 20.26
N ALA A 300 9.27 11.44 18.97
CA ALA A 300 10.08 12.14 17.98
C ALA A 300 9.26 13.16 17.18
N SER A 301 9.96 14.12 16.59
CA SER A 301 9.40 15.05 15.62
C SER A 301 10.16 14.87 14.31
N TYR A 302 9.44 14.79 13.20
CA TYR A 302 10.03 14.72 11.87
C TYR A 302 9.56 15.90 11.04
N GLU A 303 10.50 16.66 10.48
CA GLU A 303 10.23 17.82 9.62
C GLU A 303 9.65 17.41 8.26
N THR A 304 9.98 16.19 7.81
CA THR A 304 9.50 15.64 6.53
C THR A 304 9.11 14.17 6.68
N PHE A 305 8.39 13.66 5.66
CA PHE A 305 7.80 12.33 5.72
C PHE A 305 8.82 11.20 5.52
N LEU A 306 9.87 11.37 4.70
CA LEU A 306 10.81 10.28 4.41
C LEU A 306 11.58 9.78 5.66
N PRO A 307 12.08 10.65 6.55
CA PRO A 307 12.65 10.23 7.84
C PRO A 307 11.65 9.47 8.74
N LEU A 308 10.39 9.89 8.77
CA LEU A 308 9.32 9.18 9.47
C LEU A 308 9.11 7.79 8.86
N PHE A 309 8.98 7.70 7.54
CA PHE A 309 8.85 6.44 6.82
C PHE A 309 9.98 5.46 7.14
N ASN A 310 11.23 5.93 7.14
CA ASN A 310 12.38 5.11 7.50
C ASN A 310 12.31 4.58 8.94
N THR A 311 11.73 5.36 9.86
CA THR A 311 11.52 4.93 11.25
C THR A 311 10.45 3.84 11.35
N ILE A 312 9.33 3.99 10.62
CA ILE A 312 8.28 2.96 10.56
C ILE A 312 8.86 1.64 10.05
N MET A 313 9.71 1.71 9.02
CA MET A 313 10.34 0.51 8.43
C MET A 313 11.30 -0.20 9.39
N ILE A 314 12.00 0.53 10.26
CA ILE A 314 12.88 -0.06 11.27
C ILE A 314 12.06 -0.71 12.41
N ALA A 315 10.90 -0.15 12.72
CA ALA A 315 10.05 -0.60 13.82
C ALA A 315 9.42 -1.99 13.59
N GLY A 316 9.32 -2.47 12.34
CA GLY A 316 8.74 -3.80 12.09
C GLY A 316 8.37 -4.08 10.63
N ALA A 317 9.33 -4.02 9.71
CA ALA A 317 9.11 -4.56 8.37
C ALA A 317 8.65 -6.02 8.47
N ALA A 318 7.43 -6.30 8.00
CA ALA A 318 6.89 -7.65 8.06
C ALA A 318 7.70 -8.58 7.14
N PRO A 319 8.08 -9.78 7.59
CA PRO A 319 8.65 -10.78 6.70
C PRO A 319 7.71 -11.08 5.53
N VAL A 320 8.26 -11.13 4.32
CA VAL A 320 7.56 -11.49 3.08
C VAL A 320 7.82 -12.96 2.73
N GLY A 321 6.99 -13.55 1.86
CA GLY A 321 7.10 -14.97 1.49
C GLY A 321 6.53 -15.94 2.53
N LEU A 322 6.07 -15.43 3.68
CA LEU A 322 5.34 -16.22 4.65
C LEU A 322 3.95 -16.59 4.11
N PRO A 323 3.54 -17.88 4.23
CA PRO A 323 2.17 -18.25 3.96
C PRO A 323 1.26 -17.68 5.05
N PHE A 324 0.51 -16.65 4.69
CA PHE A 324 -0.31 -15.89 5.63
C PHE A 324 -1.74 -15.71 5.11
N ALA A 325 -2.72 -16.18 5.90
CA ALA A 325 -4.13 -16.00 5.63
C ALA A 325 -4.66 -14.78 6.40
N MET A 326 -4.89 -13.67 5.69
CA MET A 326 -5.34 -12.42 6.30
C MET A 326 -6.87 -12.27 6.19
N ALA A 327 -7.49 -11.85 7.29
CA ALA A 327 -8.81 -11.24 7.29
C ALA A 327 -8.70 -9.81 7.85
N SER A 328 -9.58 -8.92 7.41
CA SER A 328 -9.62 -7.54 7.89
C SER A 328 -11.05 -7.09 8.17
N ARG A 329 -11.20 -6.15 9.10
CA ARG A 329 -12.49 -5.56 9.46
C ARG A 329 -12.33 -4.07 9.73
N CYS A 330 -13.19 -3.25 9.12
CA CYS A 330 -13.39 -1.88 9.58
C CYS A 330 -14.26 -1.92 10.85
N VAL A 331 -13.74 -1.38 11.95
CA VAL A 331 -14.43 -1.35 13.24
C VAL A 331 -14.97 0.06 13.46
N SER A 332 -16.28 0.19 13.63
CA SER A 332 -16.90 1.44 14.03
C SER A 332 -16.85 1.59 15.56
N PRO A 333 -16.88 2.81 16.10
CA PRO A 333 -17.15 3.02 17.52
C PRO A 333 -18.45 2.30 17.92
N LEU A 334 -18.48 1.72 19.12
CA LEU A 334 -19.73 1.24 19.69
C LEU A 334 -20.62 2.48 19.94
N SER A 335 -21.82 2.47 19.37
CA SER A 335 -22.86 3.49 19.58
C SER A 335 -23.37 3.46 21.02
#